data_AF-A0A7Y3EST5-F1
#
_entry.id   AF-A0A7Y3EST5-F1
#
_cell.length_a   1.000
_cell.length_b   1.000
_cell.length_c   1.000
_cell.angle_alpha   90.00
_cell.angle_beta   90.00
_cell.angle_gamma   90.00
#
_symmetry.space_group_name_H-M   'P 1'
#
loop_
_entity.id
_entity.type
_entity.pdbx_description
1 polymer ?
#
loop_
_entity_poly.entity_id
_entity_poly.type
_entity_poly.pdbx_seq_one_letter_code
_entity_poly.pdbx_strand_id
1 'polypeptide(L)'
;MNVATAPRESLRSALRADLAAATLSRTFTLLWVPILVFFEWGAGNDFINVVSISSAYGASSGIEAVALAVTAGLVVPLVMQSLTGAVAAHGFPTLHGTATHLYHRLLKRRPDLSGISYRRLALVDRWVISVALGTTAAVLIEQTTTGVVGVRSHRRTILESASHMAITTAIVSGIVATLLELARTIESLEPVVEPVHDVLVNPLVWVTLFVGIGCFRILTGRTVEEASP
;
A
#
# COMPACT_ATOMS: atom_id res chain seq x y z
N MET A 1 23.48 -0.31 -18.75
CA MET A 1 22.86 -1.55 -19.28
C MET A 1 22.47 -1.29 -20.72
N ASN A 2 22.98 -2.11 -21.65
CA ASN A 2 22.58 -2.05 -23.06
C ASN A 2 21.06 -2.21 -23.16
N VAL A 3 20.44 -1.47 -24.08
CA VAL A 3 19.02 -1.63 -24.45
C VAL A 3 18.84 -3.07 -24.93
N ALA A 4 18.49 -3.95 -23.99
CA ALA A 4 18.44 -5.38 -24.22
C ALA A 4 17.30 -5.69 -25.20
N THR A 5 17.64 -6.50 -26.19
CA THR A 5 16.71 -7.03 -27.19
C THR A 5 15.50 -7.64 -26.50
N ALA A 6 14.30 -7.34 -27.03
CA ALA A 6 13.07 -7.84 -26.45
C ALA A 6 13.12 -9.39 -26.30
N PRO A 7 12.65 -9.94 -25.17
CA PRO A 7 12.67 -11.37 -24.94
C PRO A 7 11.87 -12.08 -26.06
N ARG A 8 12.51 -13.06 -26.71
CA ARG A 8 11.91 -13.86 -27.79
C ARG A 8 10.76 -14.74 -27.30
N GLU A 9 10.67 -14.97 -26.00
CA GLU A 9 9.68 -15.83 -25.36
C GLU A 9 8.40 -15.08 -24.97
N SER A 10 7.26 -15.77 -25.05
CA SER A 10 5.96 -15.25 -24.61
C SER A 10 5.85 -15.12 -23.08
N LEU A 11 4.98 -14.24 -22.58
CA LEU A 11 4.69 -14.15 -21.14
C LEU A 11 4.26 -15.50 -20.54
N ARG A 12 3.48 -16.28 -21.30
CA ARG A 12 2.98 -17.59 -20.87
C ARG A 12 4.12 -18.62 -20.72
N SER A 13 5.11 -18.59 -21.61
CA SER A 13 6.28 -19.48 -21.51
C SER A 13 7.19 -19.08 -20.36
N ALA A 14 7.41 -17.78 -20.15
CA ALA A 14 8.18 -17.28 -19.02
C ALA A 14 7.54 -17.67 -17.67
N LEU A 15 6.22 -17.50 -17.54
CA LEU A 15 5.49 -17.89 -16.33
C LEU A 15 5.57 -19.41 -16.08
N ARG A 16 5.41 -20.23 -17.12
CA ARG A 16 5.53 -21.69 -16.99
C ARG A 16 6.93 -22.10 -16.56
N ALA A 17 7.97 -21.46 -17.10
CA ALA A 17 9.35 -21.73 -16.73
C ALA A 17 9.63 -21.35 -15.26
N ASP A 18 9.16 -20.19 -14.82
CA ASP A 18 9.29 -19.76 -13.42
C ASP A 18 8.55 -20.71 -12.46
N LEU A 19 7.34 -21.15 -12.81
CA LEU A 19 6.55 -22.11 -12.02
C LEU A 19 7.20 -23.50 -11.98
N ALA A 20 7.75 -23.97 -13.09
CA ALA A 20 8.45 -25.26 -13.14
C ALA A 20 9.76 -25.25 -12.32
N ALA A 21 10.39 -24.08 -12.18
CA ALA A 21 11.58 -23.85 -11.37
C ALA A 21 11.28 -23.49 -9.90
N ALA A 22 10.02 -23.61 -9.46
CA ALA A 22 9.62 -23.29 -8.11
C ALA A 22 10.09 -24.37 -7.12
N THR A 23 10.96 -23.99 -6.19
CA THR A 23 11.23 -24.76 -4.98
C THR A 23 10.11 -24.56 -3.97
N LEU A 24 10.00 -25.42 -2.95
CA LEU A 24 8.95 -25.33 -1.92
C LEU A 24 8.90 -23.94 -1.23
N SER A 25 10.07 -23.34 -1.00
CA SER A 25 10.22 -21.96 -0.51
C SER A 25 9.74 -20.90 -1.51
N ARG A 26 10.02 -21.08 -2.81
CA ARG A 26 9.47 -20.21 -3.87
C ARG A 26 7.96 -20.35 -3.98
N THR A 27 7.43 -21.57 -3.97
CA THR A 27 5.98 -21.81 -4.02
C THR A 27 5.26 -21.14 -2.86
N PHE A 28 5.79 -21.25 -1.64
CA PHE A 28 5.25 -20.55 -0.48
C PHE A 28 5.26 -19.03 -0.70
N THR A 29 6.38 -18.48 -1.16
CA THR A 29 6.49 -17.04 -1.44
C THR A 29 5.54 -16.58 -2.55
N LEU A 30 5.37 -17.38 -3.61
CA LEU A 30 4.47 -17.13 -4.73
C LEU A 30 2.98 -17.16 -4.34
N LEU A 31 2.63 -17.92 -3.30
CA LEU A 31 1.28 -17.91 -2.72
C LEU A 31 1.09 -16.73 -1.76
N TRP A 32 2.11 -16.41 -0.96
CA TRP A 32 2.01 -15.34 0.03
C TRP A 32 2.02 -13.94 -0.57
N VAL A 33 2.79 -13.69 -1.63
CA VAL A 33 2.81 -12.38 -2.31
C VAL A 33 1.41 -11.93 -2.74
N PRO A 34 0.61 -12.70 -3.49
CA PRO A 34 -0.73 -12.28 -3.89
C PRO A 34 -1.70 -12.20 -2.71
N ILE A 35 -1.57 -13.04 -1.68
CA ILE A 35 -2.36 -12.92 -0.45
C ILE A 35 -2.06 -11.60 0.26
N LEU A 36 -0.78 -11.26 0.40
CA LEU A 36 -0.35 -10.03 1.07
C LEU A 36 -0.64 -8.79 0.25
N VAL A 37 -0.51 -8.85 -1.07
CA VAL A 37 -0.92 -7.75 -1.97
C VAL A 37 -2.44 -7.57 -1.88
N PHE A 38 -3.24 -8.65 -1.93
CA PHE A 38 -4.69 -8.55 -1.76
C PHE A 38 -5.06 -8.01 -0.38
N PHE A 39 -4.34 -8.43 0.65
CA PHE A 39 -4.53 -7.95 2.02
C PHE A 39 -4.17 -6.46 2.16
N GLU A 40 -3.05 -6.02 1.58
CA GLU A 40 -2.55 -4.65 1.64
C GLU A 40 -3.37 -3.68 0.79
N TRP A 41 -3.83 -4.12 -0.37
CA TRP A 41 -4.61 -3.34 -1.33
C TRP A 41 -6.12 -3.50 -1.14
N GLY A 42 -6.53 -4.30 -0.16
CA GLY A 42 -7.92 -4.62 0.13
C GLY A 42 -8.30 -4.30 1.58
N ALA A 43 -9.47 -4.80 1.98
CA ALA A 43 -10.07 -4.53 3.28
C ALA A 43 -9.21 -4.94 4.50
N GLY A 44 -8.23 -5.82 4.31
CA GLY A 44 -7.46 -6.40 5.42
C GLY A 44 -6.59 -5.37 6.16
N ASN A 45 -5.81 -4.58 5.41
CA ASN A 45 -4.96 -3.55 5.98
C ASN A 45 -5.79 -2.44 6.66
N ASP A 46 -6.88 -2.02 6.01
CA ASP A 46 -7.79 -1.02 6.57
C ASP A 46 -8.48 -1.55 7.84
N PHE A 47 -8.92 -2.82 7.85
CA PHE A 47 -9.50 -3.47 9.02
C PHE A 47 -8.54 -3.47 10.21
N ILE A 48 -7.31 -3.96 10.03
CA ILE A 48 -6.34 -4.05 11.13
C ILE A 48 -6.00 -2.65 11.65
N ASN A 49 -5.78 -1.68 10.77
CA ASN A 49 -5.44 -0.31 11.19
C ASN A 49 -6.60 0.33 11.96
N VAL A 50 -7.81 0.30 11.41
CA VAL A 50 -9.01 0.90 12.03
C VAL A 50 -9.30 0.26 13.38
N VAL A 51 -9.31 -1.07 13.46
CA VAL A 51 -9.56 -1.80 14.71
C VAL A 51 -8.46 -1.51 15.74
N SER A 52 -7.20 -1.48 15.33
CA SER A 52 -6.09 -1.20 16.26
C SER A 52 -6.14 0.23 16.80
N ILE A 53 -6.42 1.21 15.94
CA ILE A 53 -6.55 2.62 16.33
C ILE A 53 -7.75 2.81 17.26
N SER A 54 -8.91 2.24 16.90
CA SER A 54 -10.12 2.27 17.72
C SER A 54 -9.91 1.63 19.10
N SER A 55 -9.32 0.43 19.13
CA SER A 55 -9.06 -0.28 20.39
C SER A 55 -8.09 0.49 21.28
N ALA A 56 -7.05 1.10 20.69
CA ALA A 56 -6.10 1.93 21.42
C ALA A 56 -6.74 3.21 21.95
N TYR A 57 -7.60 3.85 21.15
CA TYR A 57 -8.36 5.03 21.54
C TYR A 57 -9.32 4.75 22.69
N GLY A 58 -10.13 3.69 22.58
CA GLY A 58 -11.11 3.30 23.61
C GLY A 58 -10.52 2.75 24.91
N ALA A 59 -9.20 2.52 24.97
CA ALA A 59 -8.52 2.04 26.16
C ALA A 59 -8.24 3.14 27.21
N SER A 60 -8.32 4.42 26.84
CA SER A 60 -8.17 5.55 27.77
C SER A 60 -9.13 6.69 27.42
N SER A 61 -8.99 7.85 28.07
CA SER A 61 -9.76 9.07 27.85
C SER A 61 -8.87 10.30 27.75
N GLY A 62 -9.39 11.40 27.20
CA GLY A 62 -8.67 12.66 27.10
C GLY A 62 -7.42 12.56 26.23
N ILE A 63 -6.36 13.27 26.63
CA ILE A 63 -5.12 13.35 25.84
C ILE A 63 -4.39 12.01 25.69
N GLU A 64 -4.58 11.10 26.65
CA GLU A 64 -3.99 9.76 26.59
C GLU A 64 -4.64 8.92 25.49
N ALA A 65 -5.98 8.99 25.32
CA ALA A 65 -6.69 8.33 24.23
C ALA A 65 -6.17 8.79 22.86
N VAL A 66 -5.94 10.10 22.70
CA VAL A 66 -5.36 10.68 21.47
C VAL A 66 -3.95 10.15 21.25
N ALA A 67 -3.09 10.15 22.27
CA ALA A 67 -1.72 9.65 22.17
C ALA A 67 -1.67 8.16 21.78
N LEU A 68 -2.56 7.34 22.34
CA LEU A 68 -2.69 5.92 22.00
C LEU A 68 -3.17 5.72 20.55
N ALA A 69 -4.16 6.48 20.10
CA ALA A 69 -4.65 6.45 18.71
C ALA A 69 -3.57 6.84 17.69
N VAL A 70 -2.78 7.88 17.99
CA VAL A 70 -1.62 8.29 17.18
C VAL A 70 -0.56 7.20 17.15
N THR A 71 -0.26 6.60 18.31
CA THR A 71 0.76 5.55 18.42
C THR A 71 0.35 4.31 17.64
N ALA A 72 -0.90 3.86 17.77
CA ALA A 72 -1.43 2.74 16.98
C ALA A 72 -1.42 3.06 15.48
N GLY A 73 -1.85 4.27 15.11
CA GLY A 73 -1.83 4.76 13.73
C GLY A 73 -0.43 4.90 13.13
N LEU A 74 0.61 4.99 13.95
CA LEU A 74 2.00 4.99 13.50
C LEU A 74 2.57 3.56 13.43
N VAL A 75 2.51 2.83 14.53
CA VAL A 75 3.24 1.56 14.71
C VAL A 75 2.64 0.46 13.83
N VAL A 76 1.31 0.35 13.78
CA VAL A 76 0.65 -0.75 13.07
C VAL A 76 0.90 -0.66 11.56
N PRO A 77 0.64 0.48 10.87
CA PRO A 77 0.95 0.57 9.46
C PRO A 77 2.45 0.45 9.18
N LEU A 78 3.33 1.00 10.03
CA LEU A 78 4.78 0.90 9.83
C LEU A 78 5.24 -0.56 9.78
N VAL A 79 4.79 -1.38 10.73
CA VAL A 79 5.13 -2.81 10.79
C VAL A 79 4.52 -3.54 9.61
N MET A 80 3.22 -3.36 9.35
CA MET A 80 2.52 -4.04 8.26
C MET A 80 3.12 -3.73 6.90
N GLN A 81 3.34 -2.44 6.60
CA GLN A 81 3.91 -1.98 5.34
C GLN A 81 5.38 -2.40 5.16
N SER A 82 6.14 -2.49 6.26
CA SER A 82 7.51 -3.01 6.20
C SER A 82 7.53 -4.51 5.87
N LEU A 83 6.61 -5.28 6.44
CA LEU A 83 6.47 -6.71 6.18
C LEU A 83 6.01 -6.98 4.74
N THR A 84 4.98 -6.28 4.26
CA THR A 84 4.49 -6.42 2.88
C THR A 84 5.57 -6.04 1.88
N GLY A 85 6.26 -4.92 2.10
CA GLY A 85 7.40 -4.48 1.30
C GLY A 85 8.54 -5.51 1.27
N ALA A 86 8.89 -6.09 2.41
CA ALA A 86 9.91 -7.14 2.50
C ALA A 86 9.49 -8.41 1.74
N VAL A 87 8.23 -8.82 1.85
CA VAL A 87 7.72 -9.99 1.13
C VAL A 87 7.69 -9.75 -0.37
N ALA A 88 7.26 -8.57 -0.85
CA ALA A 88 7.37 -8.25 -2.28
C ALA A 88 8.83 -8.23 -2.74
N ALA A 89 9.73 -7.61 -1.96
CA ALA A 89 11.14 -7.53 -2.31
C ALA A 89 11.82 -8.90 -2.37
N HIS A 90 11.33 -9.87 -1.59
CA HIS A 90 11.82 -11.26 -1.60
C HIS A 90 11.13 -12.11 -2.66
N GLY A 91 9.82 -11.94 -2.85
CA GLY A 91 8.99 -12.81 -3.66
C GLY A 91 8.98 -12.47 -5.14
N PHE A 92 8.93 -11.20 -5.51
CA PHE A 92 8.91 -10.81 -6.92
C PHE A 92 10.15 -11.32 -7.71
N PRO A 93 11.37 -11.30 -7.16
CA PRO A 93 12.55 -11.88 -7.83
C PRO A 93 12.45 -13.38 -8.12
N THR A 94 11.56 -14.12 -7.45
CA THR A 94 11.35 -15.54 -7.73
C THR A 94 10.66 -15.79 -9.08
N LEU A 95 9.99 -14.77 -9.63
CA LEU A 95 9.37 -14.76 -10.96
C LEU A 95 10.28 -14.05 -11.98
N HIS A 96 11.56 -14.41 -12.02
CA HIS A 96 12.57 -13.66 -12.79
C HIS A 96 12.22 -13.55 -14.28
N GLY A 97 11.80 -14.64 -14.92
CA GLY A 97 11.43 -14.64 -16.34
C GLY A 97 10.21 -13.75 -16.61
N THR A 98 9.18 -13.89 -15.77
CA THR A 98 7.94 -13.11 -15.86
C THR A 98 8.19 -11.63 -15.61
N ALA A 99 8.93 -11.29 -14.55
CA ALA A 99 9.30 -9.91 -14.21
C ALA A 99 10.12 -9.26 -15.33
N THR A 100 11.08 -9.98 -15.91
CA THR A 100 11.90 -9.51 -17.04
C THR A 100 11.04 -9.26 -18.28
N HIS A 101 10.09 -10.15 -18.58
CA HIS A 101 9.18 -9.95 -19.70
C HIS A 101 8.27 -8.71 -19.50
N LEU A 102 7.73 -8.53 -18.29
CA LEU A 102 6.91 -7.36 -17.95
C LEU A 102 7.71 -6.06 -17.98
N TYR A 103 8.94 -6.07 -17.46
CA TYR A 103 9.90 -4.97 -17.53
C TYR A 103 10.10 -4.50 -18.98
N HIS A 104 10.42 -5.43 -19.89
CA HIS A 104 10.62 -5.11 -21.30
C HIS A 104 9.34 -4.62 -21.98
N ARG A 105 8.17 -5.19 -21.62
CA ARG A 105 6.88 -4.72 -22.12
C ARG A 105 6.58 -3.29 -21.68
N LEU A 106 6.85 -2.97 -20.42
CA LEU A 106 6.68 -1.63 -19.85
C LEU A 106 7.60 -0.64 -20.55
N LEU A 107 8.90 -0.90 -20.61
CA LEU A 107 9.87 0.00 -21.24
C LEU A 107 9.69 0.14 -22.75
N LYS A 108 9.17 -0.88 -23.43
CA LYS A 108 8.79 -0.75 -24.85
C LYS A 108 7.68 0.29 -25.05
N ARG A 109 6.74 0.40 -24.09
CA ARG A 109 5.64 1.39 -24.15
C ARG A 109 6.04 2.73 -23.55
N ARG A 110 6.92 2.72 -22.56
CA ARG A 110 7.33 3.86 -21.74
C ARG A 110 8.84 3.82 -21.48
N PRO A 111 9.65 4.08 -22.50
CA PRO A 111 11.12 4.01 -22.40
C PRO A 111 11.68 5.04 -21.42
N ASP A 112 10.95 6.13 -21.20
CA ASP A 112 11.24 7.18 -20.21
C ASP A 112 11.31 6.66 -18.77
N LEU A 113 10.69 5.51 -18.46
CA LEU A 113 10.68 4.94 -17.11
C LEU A 113 11.93 4.15 -16.74
N SER A 114 12.86 3.94 -17.69
CA SER A 114 14.07 3.15 -17.44
C SER A 114 14.98 3.82 -16.40
N GLY A 115 15.35 3.10 -15.36
CA GLY A 115 16.23 3.59 -14.30
C GLY A 115 15.58 4.57 -13.32
N ILE A 116 14.26 4.80 -13.39
CA ILE A 116 13.54 5.64 -12.43
C ILE A 116 13.45 4.93 -11.08
N SER A 117 14.27 5.33 -10.12
CA SER A 117 14.11 4.90 -8.74
C SER A 117 12.93 5.64 -8.09
N TYR A 118 12.09 4.94 -7.32
CA TYR A 118 11.08 5.50 -6.42
C TYR A 118 11.66 6.66 -5.61
N ARG A 119 12.90 6.53 -5.13
CA ARG A 119 13.55 7.55 -4.30
C ARG A 119 13.92 8.83 -5.06
N ARG A 120 13.92 8.79 -6.39
CA ARG A 120 14.16 9.95 -7.26
C ARG A 120 12.87 10.66 -7.67
N LEU A 121 11.71 10.07 -7.38
CA LEU A 121 10.42 10.73 -7.61
C LEU A 121 10.25 11.92 -6.66
N ALA A 122 9.38 12.87 -7.03
CA ALA A 122 9.04 13.98 -6.15
C ALA A 122 8.47 13.43 -4.83
N LEU A 123 8.61 14.20 -3.74
CA LEU A 123 8.11 13.77 -2.43
C LEU A 123 6.61 13.47 -2.47
N VAL A 124 5.83 14.29 -3.19
CA VAL A 124 4.39 14.09 -3.36
C VAL A 124 4.08 12.79 -4.09
N ASP A 125 4.78 12.48 -5.18
CA ASP A 125 4.57 11.23 -5.94
C ASP A 125 4.88 10.01 -5.07
N ARG A 126 5.98 10.07 -4.31
CA ARG A 126 6.35 9.02 -3.36
C ARG A 126 5.27 8.83 -2.32
N TRP A 127 4.78 9.92 -1.74
CA TRP A 127 3.71 9.89 -0.76
C TRP A 127 2.41 9.30 -1.34
N VAL A 128 1.99 9.73 -2.53
CA VAL A 128 0.80 9.19 -3.21
C VAL A 128 0.96 7.70 -3.48
N ILE A 129 2.09 7.26 -4.00
CA ILE A 129 2.36 5.84 -4.24
C ILE A 129 2.26 5.05 -2.93
N SER A 130 2.94 5.51 -1.88
CA SER A 130 2.94 4.82 -0.58
C SER A 130 1.58 4.76 0.09
N VAL A 131 0.82 5.86 0.08
CA VAL A 131 -0.45 5.96 0.79
C VAL A 131 -1.58 5.32 0.00
N ALA A 132 -1.63 5.51 -1.32
CA ALA A 132 -2.71 5.02 -2.15
C ALA A 132 -2.50 3.56 -2.62
N LEU A 133 -1.25 3.14 -2.84
CA LEU A 133 -0.93 1.84 -3.41
C LEU A 133 -0.11 0.94 -2.47
N GLY A 134 0.36 1.47 -1.34
CA GLY A 134 1.15 0.71 -0.38
C GLY A 134 2.62 0.53 -0.77
N THR A 135 3.34 -0.13 0.12
CA THR A 135 4.80 -0.31 0.02
C THR A 135 5.17 -1.39 -0.99
N THR A 136 4.29 -2.37 -1.23
CA THR A 136 4.50 -3.32 -2.33
C THR A 136 4.55 -2.63 -3.69
N ALA A 137 3.72 -1.61 -3.94
CA ALA A 137 3.78 -0.82 -5.16
C ALA A 137 5.13 -0.10 -5.31
N ALA A 138 5.59 0.58 -4.24
CA ALA A 138 6.87 1.28 -4.24
C ALA A 138 8.05 0.34 -4.55
N VAL A 139 8.05 -0.86 -3.96
CA VAL A 139 9.07 -1.91 -4.22
C VAL A 139 8.97 -2.44 -5.65
N LEU A 140 7.76 -2.71 -6.14
CA LEU A 140 7.56 -3.19 -7.51
C LEU A 140 8.02 -2.15 -8.53
N ILE A 141 7.72 -0.87 -8.32
CA ILE A 141 8.23 0.22 -9.16
C ILE A 141 9.76 0.18 -9.16
N GLU A 142 10.41 0.20 -8.00
CA GLU A 142 11.87 0.16 -7.90
C GLU A 142 12.46 -1.06 -8.64
N GLN A 143 11.91 -2.25 -8.45
CA GLN A 143 12.37 -3.47 -9.11
C GLN A 143 12.16 -3.44 -10.63
N THR A 144 11.00 -2.94 -11.08
CA THR A 144 10.62 -2.90 -12.50
C THR A 144 11.17 -1.71 -13.26
N THR A 145 11.86 -0.77 -12.63
CA THR A 145 12.52 0.33 -13.32
C THR A 145 14.03 0.21 -13.23
N THR A 146 14.57 -0.33 -12.14
CA THR A 146 16.03 -0.47 -11.92
C THR A 146 16.58 -1.85 -12.26
N GLY A 147 15.74 -2.88 -12.27
CA GLY A 147 16.16 -4.29 -12.42
C GLY A 147 16.88 -4.85 -11.19
N VAL A 148 17.07 -4.07 -10.13
CA VAL A 148 17.70 -4.53 -8.88
C VAL A 148 16.70 -5.33 -8.06
N VAL A 149 17.14 -6.45 -7.48
CA VAL A 149 16.30 -7.36 -6.69
C VAL A 149 16.81 -7.53 -5.25
N GLY A 150 15.95 -8.06 -4.38
CA GLY A 150 16.31 -8.45 -3.01
C GLY A 150 15.99 -7.42 -1.92
N VAL A 151 15.67 -7.92 -0.73
CA VAL A 151 15.22 -7.10 0.41
C VAL A 151 16.27 -6.09 0.88
N ARG A 152 17.55 -6.48 0.94
CA ARG A 152 18.63 -5.59 1.39
C ARG A 152 18.79 -4.37 0.47
N SER A 153 18.69 -4.59 -0.83
CA SER A 153 18.77 -3.55 -1.85
C SER A 153 17.62 -2.55 -1.73
N HIS A 154 16.44 -3.03 -1.32
CA HIS A 154 15.20 -2.25 -1.25
C HIS A 154 14.81 -1.79 0.15
N ARG A 155 15.61 -2.10 1.18
CA ARG A 155 15.31 -1.76 2.59
C ARG A 155 14.95 -0.29 2.77
N ARG A 156 15.68 0.61 2.10
CA ARG A 156 15.43 2.05 2.22
C ARG A 156 14.11 2.46 1.57
N THR A 157 13.79 1.93 0.39
CA THR A 157 12.50 2.13 -0.27
C THR A 157 11.35 1.61 0.58
N ILE A 158 11.50 0.42 1.16
CA ILE A 158 10.52 -0.18 2.07
C ILE A 158 10.28 0.74 3.26
N LEU A 159 11.33 1.15 3.97
CA LEU A 159 11.20 1.99 5.16
C LEU A 159 10.68 3.39 4.85
N GLU A 160 11.15 4.04 3.79
CA GLU A 160 10.65 5.36 3.38
C GLU A 160 9.16 5.30 3.02
N SER A 161 8.73 4.28 2.26
CA SER A 161 7.32 4.11 1.91
C SER A 161 6.44 3.76 3.10
N ALA A 162 6.88 2.80 3.92
CA ALA A 162 6.16 2.41 5.14
C ALA A 162 6.02 3.60 6.10
N SER A 163 7.03 4.47 6.18
CA SER A 163 6.99 5.69 6.99
C SER A 163 5.98 6.69 6.45
N HIS A 164 5.86 6.89 5.13
CA HIS A 164 4.84 7.78 4.56
C HIS A 164 3.43 7.33 4.94
N MET A 165 3.14 6.03 4.81
CA MET A 165 1.85 5.48 5.22
C MET A 165 1.61 5.65 6.73
N ALA A 166 2.58 5.25 7.55
CA ALA A 166 2.50 5.34 9.01
C ALA A 166 2.30 6.77 9.52
N ILE A 167 3.06 7.73 9.01
CA ILE A 167 2.94 9.14 9.39
C ILE A 167 1.56 9.68 8.97
N THR A 168 1.09 9.34 7.78
CA THR A 168 -0.22 9.78 7.29
C THR A 168 -1.34 9.24 8.18
N THR A 169 -1.32 7.94 8.48
CA THR A 169 -2.31 7.31 9.35
C THR A 169 -2.25 7.89 10.77
N ALA A 170 -1.06 8.13 11.32
CA ALA A 170 -0.89 8.75 12.64
C ALA A 170 -1.44 10.18 12.70
N ILE A 171 -1.23 10.99 11.66
CA ILE A 171 -1.79 12.34 11.56
C ILE A 171 -3.31 12.27 11.48
N VAL A 172 -3.87 11.43 10.61
CA VAL A 172 -5.32 11.28 10.45
C VAL A 172 -5.96 10.78 11.74
N SER A 173 -5.39 9.76 12.39
CA SER A 173 -5.91 9.24 13.65
C SER A 173 -5.83 10.27 14.77
N GLY A 174 -4.75 11.04 14.85
CA GLY A 174 -4.61 12.13 15.81
C GLY A 174 -5.65 13.22 15.62
N ILE A 175 -5.90 13.65 14.37
CA ILE A 175 -6.95 14.63 14.06
C ILE A 175 -8.32 14.09 14.48
N VAL A 176 -8.68 12.88 14.05
CA VAL A 176 -9.98 12.28 14.35
C VAL A 176 -10.16 12.11 15.87
N ALA A 177 -9.19 11.54 16.58
CA ALA A 177 -9.26 11.36 18.02
C ALA A 177 -9.37 12.70 18.76
N THR A 178 -8.62 13.73 18.35
CA THR A 178 -8.71 15.07 18.95
C THR A 178 -10.09 15.69 18.73
N LEU A 179 -10.68 15.51 17.55
CA LEU A 179 -12.04 16.00 17.26
C LEU A 179 -13.09 15.27 18.10
N LEU A 180 -12.95 13.96 18.29
CA LEU A 180 -13.85 13.19 19.16
C LEU A 180 -13.75 13.67 20.62
N GLU A 181 -12.54 13.87 21.14
CA GLU A 181 -12.35 14.42 22.49
C GLU A 181 -12.92 15.84 22.62
N LEU A 182 -12.71 16.70 21.62
CA LEU A 182 -13.29 18.04 21.62
C LEU A 182 -14.82 18.00 21.59
N ALA A 183 -15.41 17.12 20.77
CA ALA A 183 -16.86 16.96 20.69
C ALA A 183 -17.47 16.49 22.03
N ARG A 184 -16.77 15.64 22.79
CA ARG A 184 -17.19 15.22 24.15
C ARG A 184 -17.23 16.37 25.15
N THR A 185 -16.49 17.46 24.92
CA THR A 185 -16.54 18.65 25.79
C THR A 185 -17.77 19.53 25.52
N ILE A 186 -18.51 19.28 24.44
CA ILE A 186 -19.67 20.06 24.02
C ILE A 186 -20.93 19.25 24.34
N GLU A 187 -21.69 19.68 25.36
CA GLU A 187 -22.89 18.98 25.87
C GLU A 187 -23.91 18.61 24.77
N SER A 188 -24.07 19.48 23.76
CA SER A 188 -25.00 19.21 22.64
C SER A 188 -24.50 18.15 21.64
N LEU A 189 -23.21 17.83 21.63
CA LEU A 189 -22.59 16.87 20.70
C LEU A 189 -22.27 15.53 21.35
N GLU A 190 -22.16 15.47 22.67
CA GLU A 190 -21.86 14.24 23.43
C GLU A 190 -22.72 13.03 23.00
N PRO A 191 -24.06 13.14 22.80
CA PRO A 191 -24.89 12.01 22.40
C PRO A 191 -24.58 11.47 21.00
N VAL A 192 -23.91 12.26 20.15
CA VAL A 192 -23.61 11.94 18.75
C VAL A 192 -22.19 11.43 18.57
N VAL A 193 -21.31 11.59 19.58
CA VAL A 193 -19.90 11.15 19.51
C VAL A 193 -19.81 9.64 19.36
N GLU A 194 -20.55 8.88 20.17
CA GLU A 194 -20.46 7.40 20.16
C GLU A 194 -20.98 6.81 18.84
N PRO A 195 -22.14 7.23 18.28
CA PRO A 195 -22.54 6.80 16.95
C PRO A 195 -21.54 7.16 15.84
N VAL A 196 -20.92 8.34 15.90
CA VAL A 196 -19.89 8.76 14.93
C VAL A 196 -18.66 7.89 15.08
N HIS A 197 -18.20 7.64 16.31
CA HIS A 197 -17.10 6.74 16.60
C HIS A 197 -17.41 5.34 16.04
N ASP A 198 -18.58 4.76 16.31
CA ASP A 198 -19.01 3.45 15.81
C ASP A 198 -18.95 3.35 14.28
N VAL A 199 -19.37 4.40 13.57
CA VAL A 199 -19.27 4.47 12.10
C VAL A 199 -17.82 4.54 11.64
N LEU A 200 -17.00 5.37 12.29
CA LEU A 200 -15.58 5.54 11.94
C LEU A 200 -14.77 4.28 12.19
N VAL A 201 -15.12 3.49 13.19
CA VAL A 201 -14.40 2.26 13.55
C VAL A 201 -14.95 1.04 12.82
N ASN A 202 -16.06 1.19 12.09
CA ASN A 202 -16.63 0.12 11.29
C ASN A 202 -15.87 -0.04 9.95
N PRO A 203 -15.10 -1.12 9.78
CA PRO A 203 -14.30 -1.34 8.57
C PRO A 203 -15.17 -1.53 7.32
N LEU A 204 -16.42 -2.02 7.48
CA LEU A 204 -17.33 -2.21 6.35
C LEU A 204 -17.79 -0.89 5.74
N VAL A 205 -17.87 0.18 6.53
CA VAL A 205 -18.22 1.52 6.02
C VAL A 205 -17.15 1.98 5.04
N TRP A 206 -15.88 1.85 5.42
CA TRP A 206 -14.75 2.24 4.58
C TRP A 206 -14.62 1.36 3.32
N VAL A 207 -14.78 0.05 3.47
CA VAL A 207 -14.78 -0.88 2.31
C VAL A 207 -15.91 -0.53 1.34
N THR A 208 -17.12 -0.31 1.85
CA THR A 208 -18.28 0.04 1.03
C THR A 208 -18.07 1.37 0.31
N LEU A 209 -17.51 2.36 0.99
CA LEU A 209 -17.22 3.67 0.41
C LEU A 209 -16.14 3.57 -0.68
N PHE A 210 -15.07 2.82 -0.45
CA PHE A 210 -13.98 2.64 -1.42
C PHE A 210 -14.43 1.84 -2.65
N VAL A 211 -15.08 0.70 -2.43
CA VAL A 211 -15.65 -0.12 -3.52
C VAL A 211 -16.73 0.66 -4.27
N GLY A 212 -17.59 1.38 -3.56
CA GLY A 212 -18.64 2.22 -4.14
C GLY A 212 -18.07 3.30 -5.06
N ILE A 213 -17.03 4.02 -4.62
CA ILE A 213 -16.34 5.03 -5.46
C ILE A 213 -15.68 4.37 -6.68
N GLY A 214 -15.03 3.21 -6.50
CA GLY A 214 -14.42 2.46 -7.59
C GLY A 214 -15.43 2.02 -8.63
N CYS A 215 -16.52 1.39 -8.20
CA CYS A 215 -17.64 0.99 -9.06
C CYS A 215 -18.26 2.21 -9.75
N PHE A 216 -18.50 3.30 -9.03
CA PHE A 216 -19.04 4.53 -9.60
C PHE A 216 -18.14 5.10 -10.70
N ARG A 217 -16.82 5.14 -10.49
CA ARG A 217 -15.85 5.59 -11.51
C ARG A 217 -15.82 4.70 -12.74
N ILE A 218 -15.87 3.38 -12.56
CA ILE A 218 -15.93 2.42 -13.66
C ILE A 218 -17.24 2.61 -14.45
N LEU A 219 -18.36 2.76 -13.77
CA LEU A 219 -19.68 2.90 -14.37
C LEU A 219 -19.87 4.25 -15.08
N THR A 220 -19.24 5.32 -14.59
CA THR A 220 -19.39 6.67 -15.17
C THR A 220 -18.39 6.99 -16.28
N GLY A 221 -17.41 6.11 -16.56
CA GLY A 221 -16.49 6.25 -17.68
C GLY A 221 -15.57 7.48 -17.63
N ARG A 222 -15.56 8.24 -16.53
CA ARG A 222 -14.68 9.41 -16.35
C ARG A 222 -13.25 8.96 -16.11
N THR A 223 -12.52 8.67 -17.18
CA THR A 223 -11.06 8.59 -17.17
C THR A 223 -10.48 10.00 -17.14
N VAL A 224 -9.29 10.16 -16.55
CA VAL A 224 -8.60 11.45 -16.32
C VAL A 224 -8.26 12.21 -17.63
N GLU A 225 -8.57 11.66 -18.80
CA GLU A 225 -8.32 12.28 -20.11
C GLU A 225 -9.13 13.58 -20.34
N GLU A 226 -10.21 13.83 -19.60
CA GLU A 226 -10.98 15.09 -19.73
C GLU A 226 -10.42 16.25 -18.87
N ALA A 227 -9.33 16.05 -18.11
CA ALA A 227 -8.80 17.03 -17.17
C ALA A 227 -7.46 17.67 -17.60
N SER A 228 -7.16 17.70 -18.90
CA SER A 228 -6.10 18.56 -19.44
C SER A 228 -6.73 19.72 -20.22
N PRO A 229 -6.46 20.98 -19.84
CA PRO A 229 -6.92 22.14 -20.60
C PRO A 229 -6.27 22.24 -21.99
#